data_AF-A0A392T428-F1
#
_entry.id   AF-A0A392T428-F1
#
_cell.length_a   1.000
_cell.length_b   1.000
_cell.length_c   1.000
_cell.angle_alpha   90.00
_cell.angle_beta   90.00
_cell.angle_gamma   90.00
#
_symmetry.space_group_name_H-M   'P 1'
#
loop_
_entity.id
_entity.type
_entity.pdbx_description
1 polymer ?
#
loop_
_entity_poly.entity_id
_entity_poly.type
_entity_poly.pdbx_seq_one_letter_code
_entity_poly.pdbx_strand_id
1 'polypeptide(L)' 'MVADVRRPKGQEKDEVGPSRRENERRKEKEVRESKPPPSKFIGYTPLNAPRERILAEVSSADFRKAGIRF' A
#
# COMPACT_ATOMS: atom_id res chain seq x y z
N MET A 1 64.79 -12.08 -32.84
CA MET A 1 63.72 -11.83 -33.82
C MET A 1 62.38 -12.04 -33.10
N VAL A 2 61.57 -10.97 -33.04
CA VAL A 2 60.09 -10.83 -33.03
C VAL A 2 59.18 -11.77 -32.19
N ALA A 3 58.38 -11.14 -31.31
CA ALA A 3 56.96 -11.34 -30.87
C ALA A 3 56.40 -12.77 -30.62
N ASP A 4 55.54 -13.04 -29.62
CA ASP A 4 54.27 -12.36 -29.38
C ASP A 4 53.76 -12.44 -27.91
N VAL A 5 52.89 -11.49 -27.62
CA VAL A 5 52.27 -11.13 -26.33
C VAL A 5 50.82 -11.65 -26.41
N ARG A 6 50.22 -12.21 -25.35
CA ARG A 6 49.14 -11.55 -24.56
C ARG A 6 48.52 -12.50 -23.51
N ARG A 7 48.87 -12.18 -22.26
CA ARG A 7 48.27 -12.31 -20.92
C ARG A 7 46.82 -12.87 -20.77
N PRO A 8 46.57 -13.74 -19.76
CA PRO A 8 45.23 -14.21 -19.39
C PRO A 8 44.38 -13.11 -18.73
N LYS A 9 43.07 -13.19 -18.98
CA LYS A 9 42.02 -12.26 -18.54
C LYS A 9 41.93 -12.25 -17.01
N GLY A 10 42.46 -11.19 -16.39
CA GLY A 10 42.38 -10.96 -14.95
C GLY A 10 40.94 -10.71 -14.49
N GLN A 11 40.49 -11.51 -13.54
CA GLN A 11 39.40 -11.14 -12.63
C GLN A 11 40.02 -10.21 -11.58
N GLU A 12 39.91 -8.90 -11.80
CA GLU A 12 40.14 -7.92 -10.74
C GLU A 12 38.75 -7.47 -10.27
N LYS A 13 38.34 -8.05 -9.15
CA LYS A 13 37.38 -7.43 -8.27
C LYS A 13 38.11 -6.30 -7.55
N ASP A 14 37.33 -5.26 -7.26
CA ASP A 14 37.54 -4.21 -6.29
C ASP A 14 37.72 -2.79 -6.84
N GLU A 15 36.97 -1.93 -6.15
CA GLU A 15 37.11 -0.48 -6.02
C GLU A 15 36.20 0.44 -6.87
N VAL A 16 35.55 1.34 -6.10
CA VAL A 16 34.89 2.61 -6.47
C VAL A 16 33.38 2.55 -6.82
N GLY A 17 32.55 2.79 -5.81
CA GLY A 17 31.29 3.54 -6.00
C GLY A 17 31.54 5.06 -5.97
N PRO A 18 30.52 5.94 -6.07
CA PRO A 18 29.31 5.92 -6.89
C PRO A 18 29.41 6.98 -8.02
N SER A 19 29.12 6.62 -9.28
CA SER A 19 29.13 7.59 -10.39
C SER A 19 27.73 8.09 -10.72
N ARG A 20 27.43 9.33 -10.30
CA ARG A 20 26.26 10.12 -10.71
C ARG A 20 26.25 10.28 -12.24
N ARG A 21 25.29 9.66 -12.94
CA ARG A 21 24.75 10.19 -14.20
C ARG A 21 23.24 9.96 -14.26
N GLU A 22 22.55 11.05 -13.94
CA GLU A 22 21.25 11.45 -14.46
C GLU A 22 20.98 10.84 -15.84
N ASN A 23 19.94 10.00 -15.93
CA ASN A 23 19.36 9.59 -17.20
C ASN A 23 17.88 9.93 -17.14
N GLU A 24 17.57 11.14 -17.58
CA GLU A 24 16.25 11.54 -18.02
C GLU A 24 15.80 10.61 -19.15
N ARG A 25 14.77 9.81 -18.90
CA ARG A 25 13.74 9.42 -19.88
C ARG A 25 12.59 8.85 -19.09
N ARG A 26 11.73 9.79 -18.70
CA ARG A 26 10.55 9.61 -17.87
C ARG A 26 9.68 8.53 -18.49
N LYS A 27 9.43 7.50 -17.68
CA LYS A 27 8.62 6.34 -18.01
C LYS A 27 7.28 6.79 -18.56
N GLU A 28 6.94 6.13 -19.67
CA GLU A 28 5.62 5.94 -20.23
C GLU A 28 4.51 6.12 -19.19
N LYS A 29 3.48 6.89 -19.58
CA LYS A 29 2.32 7.23 -18.74
C LYS A 29 1.49 5.98 -18.49
N GLU A 30 1.99 5.09 -17.64
CA GLU A 30 1.16 4.08 -16.99
C GLU A 30 0.13 4.88 -16.20
N VAL A 31 -1.12 4.86 -16.67
CA VAL A 31 -2.26 5.44 -15.96
C VAL A 31 -2.40 4.62 -14.70
N ARG A 32 -1.61 4.97 -13.68
CA ARG A 32 -1.72 4.44 -12.34
C ARG A 32 -3.10 4.83 -11.88
N GLU A 33 -4.01 3.87 -11.88
CA GLU A 33 -5.36 4.07 -11.36
C GLU A 33 -5.22 4.75 -9.99
N SER A 34 -5.74 5.98 -9.91
CA SER A 34 -5.69 6.73 -8.68
C SER A 34 -6.56 5.98 -7.69
N LYS A 35 -5.95 5.47 -6.62
CA LYS A 35 -6.73 4.96 -5.49
C LYS A 35 -7.69 6.08 -5.06
N PRO A 36 -8.95 5.75 -4.74
CA PRO A 36 -9.87 6.74 -4.23
C PRO A 36 -9.24 7.43 -3.01
N PRO A 37 -9.55 8.71 -2.78
CA PRO A 37 -9.05 9.40 -1.60
C PRO A 37 -9.39 8.57 -0.36
N PRO A 38 -8.46 8.45 0.60
CA PRO A 38 -8.75 7.73 1.83
C PRO A 38 -10.02 8.32 2.44
N SER A 39 -10.90 7.43 2.91
CA SER A 39 -12.14 7.86 3.56
C SER A 39 -11.79 8.85 4.67
N LYS A 40 -12.44 10.02 4.67
CA LYS A 40 -12.33 10.98 5.78
C LYS A 40 -12.90 10.43 7.09
N PHE A 41 -13.56 9.27 7.03
CA PHE A 41 -14.07 8.57 8.19
C PHE A 41 -12.94 7.77 8.85
N ILE A 42 -12.07 8.47 9.58
CA ILE A 42 -10.87 7.91 10.22
C ILE A 42 -11.15 7.43 11.67
N GLY A 43 -12.41 7.27 12.06
CA GLY A 43 -12.76 6.82 13.39
C GLY A 43 -14.22 6.47 13.52
N TYR A 44 -14.52 5.18 13.66
CA TYR A 44 -15.80 4.77 14.22
C TYR A 44 -15.69 4.88 15.73
N THR A 45 -16.70 5.47 16.39
CA THR A 45 -16.88 5.25 17.82
C THR A 45 -17.14 3.75 18.02
N PRO A 46 -16.30 3.01 18.76
CA PRO A 46 -16.57 1.62 19.05
C PRO A 46 -17.90 1.50 19.77
N LEU A 47 -18.69 0.50 19.42
CA LEU A 47 -19.96 0.23 20.09
C LEU A 47 -19.70 -0.45 21.44
N ASN A 48 -20.52 -0.13 22.43
CA ASN A 48 -20.46 -0.74 23.77
C ASN A 48 -20.87 -2.22 23.78
N ALA A 49 -21.50 -2.69 22.69
CA ALA A 49 -22.02 -4.04 22.54
C ALA A 49 -21.75 -4.56 21.12
N PRO A 50 -21.56 -5.88 20.95
CA PRO A 50 -21.45 -6.48 19.63
C PRO A 50 -22.76 -6.33 18.86
N ARG A 51 -22.67 -6.36 17.52
CA ARG A 51 -23.80 -6.12 16.61
C ARG A 51 -24.97 -7.07 16.90
N GLU A 52 -24.68 -8.33 17.18
CA GLU A 52 -25.65 -9.38 17.42
C GLU A 52 -26.51 -9.07 18.65
N ARG A 53 -25.89 -8.53 19.70
CA ARG A 53 -26.57 -8.14 20.94
C ARG A 53 -27.53 -6.98 20.71
N ILE A 54 -27.09 -5.96 19.96
CA ILE A 54 -27.92 -4.79 19.63
C ILE A 54 -29.15 -5.23 18.82
N LEU A 55 -28.96 -6.10 17.82
CA LEU A 55 -30.07 -6.58 16.98
C LEU A 55 -31.06 -7.44 17.76
N ALA A 56 -30.59 -8.30 18.67
CA ALA A 56 -31.47 -9.08 19.53
C ALA A 56 -32.33 -8.19 20.44
N GLU A 57 -31.73 -7.16 21.03
CA GLU A 57 -32.45 -6.21 21.89
C GLU A 57 -33.52 -5.45 21.12
N VAL A 58 -33.15 -4.87 19.96
CA VAL A 58 -34.07 -4.18 19.05
C VAL A 58 -35.21 -5.11 18.62
N SER A 59 -34.91 -6.37 18.25
CA SER A 59 -35.94 -7.33 17.84
C SER A 59 -36.89 -7.71 18.97
N SER A 60 -36.45 -7.66 20.23
CA SER A 60 -37.27 -7.97 21.40
C SER A 60 -38.05 -6.77 21.94
N ALA A 61 -37.69 -5.56 21.53
CA ALA A 61 -38.25 -4.33 22.06
C ALA A 61 -39.69 -4.10 21.58
N ASP A 62 -40.57 -3.72 22.51
CA ASP A 62 -41.93 -3.28 22.17
C ASP A 62 -41.95 -1.78 21.87
N PHE A 63 -41.69 -1.46 20.60
CA PHE A 63 -41.69 -0.10 20.09
C PHE A 63 -43.05 0.59 20.27
N ARG A 64 -44.17 -0.15 20.18
CA ARG A 64 -45.51 0.42 20.32
C ARG A 64 -45.76 0.87 21.76
N LYS A 65 -45.33 0.08 22.75
CA LYS A 65 -45.38 0.45 24.16
C LYS A 65 -44.53 1.68 24.47
N ALA A 66 -43.41 1.84 23.78
CA ALA A 66 -42.57 3.04 23.85
C ALA A 66 -43.11 4.23 23.02
N GLY A 67 -44.29 4.10 22.39
CA GLY A 67 -44.89 5.15 21.56
C GLY A 67 -44.22 5.35 20.19
N ILE A 68 -43.29 4.48 19.82
CA ILE A 68 -42.58 4.50 18.54
C ILE A 68 -43.45 3.79 17.50
N ARG A 69 -43.73 4.49 16.40
CA ARG A 69 -44.53 4.02 15.27
C ARG A 69 -43.63 3.83 14.05
N PHE A 70 -43.81 2.72 13.34
CA PHE A 70 -43.14 2.45 12.06
C PHE A 70 -43.99 2.96 10.88
#